data_AF-A0A286CC47-F1
#
_entry.id   AF-A0A286CC47-F1
#
_cell.length_a   1.000
_cell.length_b   1.000
_cell.length_c   1.000
_cell.angle_alpha   90.00
_cell.angle_beta   90.00
_cell.angle_gamma   90.00
#
_symmetry.space_group_name_H-M   'P 1'
#
loop_
_entity.id
_entity.type
_entity.pdbx_description
1 polymer ?
#
loop_
_entity_poly.entity_id
_entity_poly.type
_entity_poly.pdbx_seq_one_letter_code
_entity_poly.pdbx_strand_id
1 'polypeptide(L)'
;MRRAEQLSRRTVLAAAVAAAVTAGAGPAAADPEAPMTTDPADPARAVPARTVDNRAWVSHTDWSGGTAKGTRAVAGARPGLAIAKPAGTAAYPDPHTGRTATWEYGTWTSPVHRLAVPATEAIVSWNARTPAGTWIQAEIKGTYTDGASTPWYVMARWASGDQDIRRTSVDDQSDGKSTVWTDTLAIDDASTGLRLASYRLRLTLYRKPGTKATPTVWRLGAMGSDVPDRFTVPASAPGLAKELAVPRYSQEIHKGQYPEYDNGGEAWCSPTSSQMIVEYWGGRLTDGQLDWVDPAYADPQVCHAARFTYDYQYAGCGNWPFNAAYAATFKDLQGVVTRLGSLTELETLIAAGIPAITSQSFLKEELTGAGYGTAGHLMTVVGFTADGDVIANDPFSASNEAVRRVYRRREFENIWLRTKRYNASGKVASGTGGICYLYFPAHPSAAQRKALAAVGVRV
;
A
#
# COMPACT_ATOMS: atom_id res chain seq x y z
N MET A 1 18.21 -6.92 -38.54
CA MET A 1 18.25 -6.07 -37.32
C MET A 1 17.46 -6.78 -36.23
N ARG A 2 18.07 -7.08 -35.07
CA ARG A 2 17.38 -7.74 -33.95
C ARG A 2 16.70 -6.67 -33.07
N ARG A 3 15.41 -6.82 -32.79
CA ARG A 3 14.70 -5.99 -31.80
C ARG A 3 15.26 -6.33 -30.42
N ALA A 4 15.68 -5.32 -29.65
CA ALA A 4 16.02 -5.52 -28.26
C ALA A 4 14.73 -5.72 -27.45
N GLU A 5 14.64 -6.85 -26.75
CA GLU A 5 13.55 -7.12 -25.82
C GLU A 5 13.71 -6.23 -24.58
N GLN A 6 12.94 -5.15 -24.52
CA GLN A 6 12.73 -4.42 -23.26
C GLN A 6 11.91 -5.31 -22.34
N LEU A 7 12.57 -5.94 -21.37
CA LEU A 7 11.94 -6.72 -20.31
C LEU A 7 11.02 -5.80 -19.49
N SER A 8 9.72 -5.95 -19.72
CA SER A 8 8.64 -5.17 -19.11
C SER A 8 8.54 -5.37 -17.60
N ARG A 9 7.85 -4.45 -16.91
CA ARG A 9 7.61 -4.38 -15.46
C ARG A 9 6.69 -5.51 -14.93
N ARG A 10 6.95 -6.77 -15.30
CA ARG A 10 6.16 -7.94 -14.90
C ARG A 10 6.73 -8.61 -13.65
N THR A 11 5.80 -8.93 -12.74
CA THR A 11 5.87 -9.99 -11.73
C THR A 11 6.97 -9.88 -10.68
N VAL A 12 6.58 -9.34 -9.51
CA VAL A 12 7.16 -9.76 -8.23
C VAL A 12 6.04 -9.97 -7.21
N LEU A 13 5.45 -11.16 -7.24
CA LEU A 13 4.84 -11.86 -6.11
C LEU A 13 4.35 -13.22 -6.64
N ALA A 14 5.17 -14.24 -6.37
CA ALA A 14 4.89 -15.68 -6.45
C ALA A 14 6.10 -16.39 -5.81
N ALA A 15 5.87 -17.29 -4.86
CA ALA A 15 6.91 -18.11 -4.22
C ALA A 15 7.32 -19.30 -5.15
N ALA A 16 8.40 -20.07 -4.98
CA ALA A 16 9.54 -20.09 -4.03
C ALA A 16 10.68 -21.01 -4.54
N VAL A 17 11.91 -20.87 -3.99
CA VAL A 17 12.98 -21.92 -3.77
C VAL A 17 13.53 -22.70 -5.00
N ALA A 18 14.81 -23.08 -5.16
CA ALA A 18 16.06 -23.07 -4.36
C ALA A 18 17.20 -22.34 -5.16
N ALA A 19 18.54 -22.54 -5.07
CA ALA A 19 19.45 -23.43 -4.31
C ALA A 19 20.84 -22.74 -4.12
N ALA A 20 21.94 -23.48 -3.89
CA ALA A 20 23.31 -22.96 -3.72
C ALA A 20 24.40 -23.89 -4.29
N VAL A 21 25.59 -23.37 -4.70
CA VAL A 21 26.96 -23.85 -4.32
C VAL A 21 28.08 -22.79 -4.59
N THR A 22 29.01 -22.62 -3.63
CA THR A 22 30.45 -22.17 -3.65
C THR A 22 31.01 -21.00 -4.50
N ALA A 23 31.41 -19.93 -3.78
CA ALA A 23 32.79 -19.46 -3.48
C ALA A 23 33.81 -19.01 -4.58
N GLY A 24 34.43 -17.84 -4.33
CA GLY A 24 35.72 -17.36 -4.87
C GLY A 24 36.09 -15.99 -4.29
N ALA A 25 37.31 -15.80 -3.78
CA ALA A 25 37.74 -14.58 -3.05
C ALA A 25 38.97 -13.90 -3.69
N GLY A 26 39.09 -12.57 -3.54
CA GLY A 26 40.22 -11.75 -4.00
C GLY A 26 40.19 -10.34 -3.38
N PRO A 27 41.34 -9.66 -3.17
CA PRO A 27 41.47 -8.70 -2.06
C PRO A 27 41.26 -7.21 -2.41
N ALA A 28 41.11 -6.40 -1.36
CA ALA A 28 41.05 -4.94 -1.40
C ALA A 28 42.44 -4.27 -1.37
N ALA A 29 42.50 -3.00 -1.77
CA ALA A 29 43.63 -2.08 -1.59
C ALA A 29 43.11 -0.67 -1.21
N ALA A 30 43.93 0.12 -0.50
CA ALA A 30 43.52 1.36 0.18
C ALA A 30 44.04 2.66 -0.50
N ASP A 31 43.51 3.79 -0.03
CA ASP A 31 43.72 5.18 -0.53
C ASP A 31 45.14 5.74 -0.36
N PRO A 32 45.40 6.96 -0.89
CA PRO A 32 45.52 8.09 0.05
C PRO A 32 44.86 9.44 -0.38
N GLU A 33 44.55 10.27 0.62
CA GLU A 33 44.13 11.68 0.55
C GLU A 33 45.22 12.59 -0.08
N ALA A 34 44.94 13.47 -1.06
CA ALA A 34 44.27 14.79 -1.02
C ALA A 34 45.19 15.99 -0.65
N PRO A 35 45.00 17.15 -1.33
CA PRO A 35 45.05 18.44 -0.64
C PRO A 35 43.86 19.36 -0.98
N MET A 36 43.54 20.25 -0.04
CA MET A 36 42.34 21.10 -0.01
C MET A 36 42.38 22.32 -0.95
N THR A 37 41.22 22.70 -1.51
CA THR A 37 40.96 24.08 -1.96
C THR A 37 39.54 24.54 -1.60
N THR A 38 39.47 25.59 -0.78
CA THR A 38 38.42 26.61 -0.61
C THR A 38 36.94 26.28 -0.91
N ASP A 39 36.18 26.32 0.18
CA ASP A 39 34.74 26.23 0.41
C ASP A 39 33.80 27.01 -0.56
N PRO A 40 32.74 26.36 -1.06
CA PRO A 40 31.49 27.00 -1.46
C PRO A 40 30.29 26.46 -0.65
N ALA A 41 29.80 27.27 0.29
CA ALA A 41 28.47 27.24 0.92
C ALA A 41 27.84 25.84 1.20
N ASP A 42 27.91 25.45 2.48
CA ASP A 42 27.31 24.24 3.07
C ASP A 42 25.98 23.77 2.42
N PRO A 43 25.97 22.65 1.66
CA PRO A 43 24.76 22.08 1.09
C PRO A 43 23.92 21.26 2.10
N ALA A 44 24.39 21.04 3.33
CA ALA A 44 23.80 20.11 4.29
C ALA A 44 22.49 20.59 4.95
N ARG A 45 21.86 21.67 4.44
CA ARG A 45 20.55 22.13 4.94
C ARG A 45 19.50 22.48 3.88
N ALA A 46 19.68 22.00 2.65
CA ALA A 46 18.55 21.87 1.73
C ALA A 46 17.59 20.78 2.28
N VAL A 47 16.46 21.19 2.86
CA VAL A 47 15.37 20.25 3.18
C VAL A 47 14.98 19.56 1.87
N PRO A 48 15.04 18.21 1.77
CA PRO A 48 14.69 17.53 0.54
C PRO A 48 13.27 17.92 0.12
N ALA A 49 13.12 18.37 -1.13
CA ALA A 49 11.80 18.67 -1.67
C ALA A 49 10.93 17.42 -1.52
N ARG A 50 9.71 17.58 -0.98
CA ARG A 50 8.78 16.45 -0.85
C ARG A 50 8.59 15.82 -2.22
N THR A 51 8.75 14.50 -2.30
CA THR A 51 8.57 13.69 -3.51
C THR A 51 7.19 13.04 -3.58
N VAL A 52 6.31 13.37 -2.63
CA VAL A 52 5.02 12.71 -2.39
C VAL A 52 3.96 13.75 -2.07
N ASP A 53 2.77 13.60 -2.67
CA ASP A 53 1.57 14.34 -2.35
C ASP A 53 0.41 13.38 -2.10
N ASN A 54 -0.32 13.54 -0.98
CA ASN A 54 -1.38 12.62 -0.57
C ASN A 54 -2.66 13.40 -0.26
N ARG A 55 -3.62 13.37 -1.20
CA ARG A 55 -4.91 14.06 -1.06
C ARG A 55 -6.03 13.05 -0.87
N ALA A 56 -6.77 13.21 0.24
CA ALA A 56 -7.96 12.43 0.52
C ALA A 56 -9.17 13.30 0.88
N TRP A 57 -10.33 13.00 0.29
CA TRP A 57 -11.66 13.50 0.63
C TRP A 57 -12.21 12.70 1.81
N VAL A 58 -12.50 13.39 2.92
CA VAL A 58 -12.88 12.78 4.21
C VAL A 58 -14.02 13.50 4.93
N SER A 59 -14.11 14.83 4.79
CA SER A 59 -15.10 15.65 5.48
C SER A 59 -16.42 15.78 4.71
N HIS A 60 -17.50 16.19 5.39
CA HIS A 60 -18.77 16.50 4.71
C HIS A 60 -18.59 17.56 3.61
N THR A 61 -17.74 18.56 3.83
CA THR A 61 -17.40 19.61 2.84
C THR A 61 -16.63 19.04 1.65
N ASP A 62 -15.69 18.10 1.88
CA ASP A 62 -15.01 17.39 0.80
C ASP A 62 -16.02 16.64 -0.10
N TRP A 63 -16.97 15.91 0.50
CA TRP A 63 -18.00 15.17 -0.24
C TRP A 63 -18.98 16.10 -0.96
N SER A 64 -19.39 17.20 -0.32
CA SER A 64 -20.29 18.20 -0.91
C SER A 64 -19.65 18.99 -2.06
N GLY A 65 -18.32 19.11 -2.08
CA GLY A 65 -17.59 19.80 -3.15
C GLY A 65 -17.45 19.00 -4.45
N GLY A 66 -17.76 17.70 -4.45
CA GLY A 66 -17.72 16.86 -5.65
C GLY A 66 -19.03 16.84 -6.44
N THR A 67 -18.95 16.47 -7.71
CA THR A 67 -20.13 16.31 -8.58
C THR A 67 -20.83 14.99 -8.28
N ALA A 68 -21.95 15.05 -7.55
CA ALA A 68 -22.79 13.89 -7.24
C ALA A 68 -23.84 13.61 -8.33
N LYS A 69 -24.02 12.34 -8.69
CA LYS A 69 -25.12 11.82 -9.50
C LYS A 69 -25.71 10.59 -8.82
N GLY A 70 -26.82 10.77 -8.11
CA GLY A 70 -27.47 9.69 -7.35
C GLY A 70 -26.74 9.25 -6.08
N THR A 71 -25.74 10.01 -5.65
CA THR A 71 -25.06 9.89 -4.35
C THR A 71 -25.43 11.09 -3.46
N ARG A 72 -25.17 10.98 -2.15
CA ARG A 72 -25.22 12.10 -1.21
C ARG A 72 -24.04 12.06 -0.26
N ALA A 73 -23.60 13.24 0.18
CA ALA A 73 -22.81 13.36 1.39
C ALA A 73 -23.66 12.96 2.61
N VAL A 74 -23.02 12.32 3.59
CA VAL A 74 -23.59 11.90 4.86
C VAL A 74 -22.81 12.63 5.95
N ALA A 75 -23.50 13.41 6.77
CA ALA A 75 -22.92 14.10 7.93
C ALA A 75 -22.85 13.18 9.16
N GLY A 76 -22.12 13.59 10.19
CA GLY A 76 -21.96 12.87 11.45
C GLY A 76 -20.50 12.86 11.92
N ALA A 77 -20.20 12.06 12.95
CA ALA A 77 -18.86 11.94 13.50
C ALA A 77 -17.82 11.45 12.47
N ARG A 78 -18.21 10.51 11.60
CA ARG A 78 -17.41 10.02 10.47
C ARG A 78 -18.17 10.29 9.16
N PRO A 79 -18.01 11.48 8.54
CA PRO A 79 -18.68 11.81 7.30
C PRO A 79 -18.35 10.83 6.17
N GLY A 80 -19.24 10.73 5.19
CA GLY A 80 -19.04 9.79 4.09
C GLY A 80 -19.93 10.05 2.88
N LEU A 81 -19.81 9.18 1.89
CA LEU A 81 -20.59 9.16 0.66
C LEU A 81 -21.45 7.88 0.61
N ALA A 82 -22.74 8.03 0.29
CA ALA A 82 -23.70 6.93 0.16
C ALA A 82 -24.64 7.12 -1.06
N ILE A 83 -25.32 6.05 -1.49
CA ILE A 83 -26.34 6.10 -2.54
C ILE A 83 -27.59 6.84 -2.03
N ALA A 84 -28.09 7.78 -2.83
CA ALA A 84 -29.33 8.51 -2.60
C ALA A 84 -30.49 7.86 -3.38
N LYS A 85 -31.12 8.59 -4.32
CA LYS A 85 -31.85 7.97 -5.42
C LYS A 85 -30.83 7.52 -6.45
N PRO A 86 -30.78 6.24 -6.88
CA PRO A 86 -29.81 5.78 -7.86
C PRO A 86 -29.90 6.57 -9.17
N ALA A 87 -28.77 6.79 -9.82
CA ALA A 87 -28.68 7.46 -11.12
C ALA A 87 -29.19 6.57 -12.27
N GLY A 88 -29.15 5.25 -12.08
CA GLY A 88 -29.65 4.26 -13.02
C GLY A 88 -29.30 2.85 -12.58
N THR A 89 -29.42 1.90 -13.50
CA THR A 89 -28.99 0.51 -13.34
C THR A 89 -27.92 0.15 -14.36
N ALA A 90 -26.99 -0.72 -13.98
CA ALA A 90 -25.98 -1.28 -14.87
C ALA A 90 -25.90 -2.81 -14.68
N ALA A 91 -25.66 -3.55 -15.75
CA ALA A 91 -25.26 -4.95 -15.67
C ALA A 91 -23.75 -5.02 -15.40
N TYR A 92 -23.33 -5.89 -14.48
CA TYR A 92 -21.93 -6.23 -14.27
C TYR A 92 -21.73 -7.73 -14.51
N PRO A 93 -21.03 -8.13 -15.59
CA PRO A 93 -20.49 -9.47 -15.73
C PRO A 93 -19.22 -9.56 -14.87
N ASP A 94 -19.27 -10.33 -13.79
CA ASP A 94 -18.12 -10.58 -12.94
C ASP A 94 -17.21 -11.62 -13.64
N PRO A 95 -15.98 -11.24 -14.04
CA PRO A 95 -15.11 -12.09 -14.86
C PRO A 95 -14.62 -13.34 -14.11
N HIS A 96 -14.63 -13.31 -12.77
CA HIS A 96 -14.08 -14.36 -11.91
C HIS A 96 -15.16 -15.34 -11.40
N THR A 97 -16.43 -15.06 -11.66
CA THR A 97 -17.54 -15.98 -11.37
C THR A 97 -18.35 -16.41 -12.59
N GLY A 98 -18.19 -15.71 -13.72
CA GLY A 98 -19.03 -15.88 -14.92
C GLY A 98 -20.47 -15.41 -14.73
N ARG A 99 -20.83 -14.86 -13.57
CA ARG A 99 -22.20 -14.40 -13.26
C ARG A 99 -22.38 -12.96 -13.72
N THR A 100 -23.47 -12.70 -14.43
CA THR A 100 -23.95 -11.32 -14.69
C THR A 100 -25.03 -10.96 -13.69
N ALA A 101 -24.91 -9.80 -13.04
CA ALA A 101 -25.92 -9.26 -12.14
C ALA A 101 -26.23 -7.79 -12.46
N THR A 102 -27.49 -7.38 -12.30
CA THR A 102 -27.92 -5.98 -12.43
C THR A 102 -27.80 -5.27 -11.09
N TRP A 103 -27.26 -4.05 -11.11
CA TRP A 103 -27.01 -3.22 -9.94
C TRP A 103 -27.59 -1.83 -10.15
N GLU A 104 -28.28 -1.30 -9.13
CA GLU A 104 -28.51 0.14 -9.02
C GLU A 104 -27.20 0.84 -8.68
N TYR A 105 -26.93 2.00 -9.30
CA TYR A 105 -25.69 2.73 -9.05
C TYR A 105 -25.91 4.23 -8.79
N GLY A 106 -24.95 4.83 -8.09
CA GLY A 106 -24.76 6.27 -7.99
C GLY A 106 -23.29 6.62 -8.12
N THR A 107 -22.99 7.74 -8.78
CA THR A 107 -21.61 8.20 -9.03
C THR A 107 -21.30 9.47 -8.25
N TRP A 108 -20.04 9.65 -7.88
CA TRP A 108 -19.48 10.89 -7.37
C TRP A 108 -18.11 11.13 -8.02
N THR A 109 -17.87 12.34 -8.49
CA THR A 109 -16.59 12.74 -9.11
C THR A 109 -15.97 13.88 -8.32
N SER A 110 -14.69 13.76 -7.97
CA SER A 110 -13.97 14.79 -7.22
C SER A 110 -13.79 16.09 -8.02
N PRO A 111 -13.57 17.23 -7.35
CA PRO A 111 -12.84 18.35 -7.93
C PRO A 111 -11.50 17.89 -8.52
N VAL A 112 -10.93 18.70 -9.42
CA VAL A 112 -9.54 18.48 -9.85
C VAL A 112 -8.62 18.70 -8.64
N HIS A 113 -7.76 17.73 -8.35
CA HIS A 113 -6.62 17.94 -7.47
C HIS A 113 -5.37 18.14 -8.31
N ARG A 114 -4.71 19.29 -8.16
CA ARG A 114 -3.39 19.52 -8.73
C ARG A 114 -2.37 18.98 -7.73
N LEU A 115 -1.56 18.03 -8.18
CA LEU A 115 -0.52 17.45 -7.34
C LEU A 115 0.50 18.53 -6.98
N ALA A 116 0.88 18.60 -5.70
CA ALA A 116 1.98 19.47 -5.26
C ALA A 116 3.33 19.01 -5.85
N VAL A 117 3.42 17.72 -6.20
CA VAL A 117 4.56 17.08 -6.85
C VAL A 117 4.03 16.36 -8.10
N PRO A 118 4.29 16.84 -9.33
CA PRO A 118 3.91 16.13 -10.54
C PRO A 118 4.51 14.72 -10.54
N ALA A 119 3.66 13.70 -10.63
CA ALA A 119 4.01 12.34 -10.22
C ALA A 119 4.43 11.43 -11.40
N THR A 120 5.33 10.48 -11.12
CA THR A 120 5.60 9.32 -11.97
C THR A 120 4.71 8.12 -11.63
N GLU A 121 4.18 8.06 -10.40
CA GLU A 121 3.27 7.01 -9.94
C GLU A 121 2.09 7.58 -9.15
N ALA A 122 0.92 6.97 -9.25
CA ALA A 122 -0.24 7.29 -8.43
C ALA A 122 -1.01 6.04 -7.99
N ILE A 123 -1.32 5.95 -6.69
CA ILE A 123 -2.11 4.86 -6.08
C ILE A 123 -3.39 5.44 -5.49
N VAL A 124 -4.54 4.96 -5.97
CA VAL A 124 -5.87 5.34 -5.46
C VAL A 124 -6.26 4.41 -4.32
N SER A 125 -6.65 4.97 -3.17
CA SER A 125 -7.11 4.19 -2.01
C SER A 125 -8.39 4.75 -1.42
N TRP A 126 -9.16 3.90 -0.75
CA TRP A 126 -10.45 4.22 -0.15
C TRP A 126 -10.61 3.55 1.21
N ASN A 127 -11.55 4.03 2.01
CA ASN A 127 -12.01 3.38 3.24
C ASN A 127 -13.53 3.28 3.14
N ALA A 128 -14.05 2.06 3.09
CA ALA A 128 -15.46 1.84 2.82
C ALA A 128 -16.01 0.64 3.57
N ARG A 129 -17.26 0.75 4.00
CA ARG A 129 -18.10 -0.40 4.35
C ARG A 129 -19.03 -0.69 3.19
N THR A 130 -19.02 -1.92 2.71
CA THR A 130 -20.00 -2.41 1.73
C THR A 130 -20.78 -3.57 2.38
N PRO A 131 -21.99 -3.31 2.90
CA PRO A 131 -22.88 -4.38 3.37
C PRO A 131 -23.22 -5.37 2.26
N ALA A 132 -23.70 -6.56 2.63
CA ALA A 132 -24.16 -7.55 1.66
C ALA A 132 -25.18 -6.95 0.67
N GLY A 133 -25.02 -7.27 -0.61
CA GLY A 133 -25.74 -6.65 -1.71
C GLY A 133 -25.20 -5.29 -2.14
N THR A 134 -23.95 -4.93 -1.83
CA THR A 134 -23.31 -3.66 -2.25
C THR A 134 -21.82 -3.82 -2.57
N TRP A 135 -21.30 -2.93 -3.42
CA TRP A 135 -19.88 -2.84 -3.77
C TRP A 135 -19.55 -1.45 -4.35
N ILE A 136 -18.28 -1.16 -4.63
CA ILE A 136 -17.82 0.10 -5.22
C ILE A 136 -16.84 -0.11 -6.38
N GLN A 137 -16.81 0.83 -7.33
CA GLN A 137 -15.73 0.98 -8.32
C GLN A 137 -14.99 2.29 -8.04
N ALA A 138 -13.65 2.25 -8.05
CA ALA A 138 -12.79 3.42 -7.91
C ALA A 138 -11.98 3.65 -9.19
N GLU A 139 -11.95 4.89 -9.66
CA GLU A 139 -11.40 5.25 -10.96
C GLU A 139 -10.61 6.57 -10.89
N ILE A 140 -9.58 6.71 -11.73
CA ILE A 140 -8.77 7.92 -11.87
C ILE A 140 -8.79 8.42 -13.31
N LYS A 141 -8.80 9.75 -13.48
CA LYS A 141 -8.45 10.40 -14.74
C LYS A 141 -7.47 11.53 -14.46
N GLY A 142 -6.35 11.52 -15.16
CA GLY A 142 -5.26 12.47 -15.07
C GLY A 142 -5.22 13.52 -16.17
N THR A 143 -4.42 14.55 -15.92
CA THR A 143 -3.85 15.44 -16.94
C THR A 143 -2.34 15.46 -16.74
N TYR A 144 -1.60 15.21 -17.82
CA TYR A 144 -0.14 15.19 -17.84
C TYR A 144 0.46 16.61 -17.83
N THR A 145 1.78 16.71 -17.63
CA THR A 145 2.54 17.96 -17.75
C THR A 145 2.54 18.57 -19.16
N ASP A 146 2.32 17.76 -20.21
CA ASP A 146 2.14 18.24 -21.59
C ASP A 146 0.71 18.75 -21.89
N GLY A 147 -0.20 18.71 -20.91
CA GLY A 147 -1.59 19.13 -21.03
C GLY A 147 -2.54 18.07 -21.62
N ALA A 148 -2.04 16.94 -22.14
CA ALA A 148 -2.88 15.84 -22.57
C ALA A 148 -3.56 15.16 -21.37
N SER A 149 -4.70 14.50 -21.60
CA SER A 149 -5.44 13.78 -20.56
C SER A 149 -5.31 12.27 -20.73
N THR A 150 -5.28 11.55 -19.61
CA THR A 150 -5.43 10.09 -19.60
C THR A 150 -6.87 9.71 -20.00
N PRO A 151 -7.13 8.44 -20.37
CA PRO A 151 -8.45 7.84 -20.25
C PRO A 151 -8.90 7.80 -18.77
N TRP A 152 -10.14 7.36 -18.52
CA TRP A 152 -10.51 6.92 -17.17
C TRP A 152 -9.99 5.51 -16.95
N TYR A 153 -9.10 5.35 -15.97
CA TYR A 153 -8.61 4.04 -15.53
C TYR A 153 -9.45 3.53 -14.36
N VAL A 154 -9.86 2.26 -14.42
CA VAL A 154 -10.51 1.56 -13.31
C VAL A 154 -9.42 0.97 -12.42
N MET A 155 -9.24 1.55 -11.24
CA MET A 155 -8.22 1.10 -10.29
C MET A 155 -8.68 -0.12 -9.50
N ALA A 156 -9.99 -0.25 -9.26
CA ALA A 156 -10.56 -1.41 -8.57
C ALA A 156 -12.08 -1.52 -8.71
N ARG A 157 -12.56 -2.77 -8.57
CA ARG A 157 -13.93 -3.11 -8.16
C ARG A 157 -13.85 -3.86 -6.83
N TRP A 158 -14.51 -3.37 -5.79
CA TRP A 158 -14.25 -3.76 -4.41
C TRP A 158 -15.55 -3.90 -3.59
N ALA A 159 -15.70 -5.03 -2.92
CA ALA A 159 -16.68 -5.27 -1.85
C ALA A 159 -15.94 -5.51 -0.52
N SER A 160 -16.63 -5.75 0.59
CA SER A 160 -16.00 -6.00 1.90
C SER A 160 -15.79 -7.50 2.11
N GLY A 161 -16.73 -8.34 1.67
CA GLY A 161 -16.52 -9.77 1.43
C GLY A 161 -16.33 -10.09 -0.05
N ASP A 162 -16.49 -11.37 -0.39
CA ASP A 162 -16.23 -11.96 -1.72
C ASP A 162 -17.48 -12.60 -2.37
N GLN A 163 -18.68 -12.36 -1.81
CA GLN A 163 -19.94 -13.03 -2.17
C GLN A 163 -20.82 -12.25 -3.17
N ASP A 164 -20.69 -10.92 -3.20
CA ASP A 164 -21.46 -10.05 -4.09
C ASP A 164 -20.78 -9.82 -5.44
N ILE A 165 -19.46 -9.63 -5.38
CA ILE A 165 -18.51 -9.66 -6.50
C ILE A 165 -17.21 -10.29 -5.98
N ARG A 166 -16.39 -10.83 -6.88
CA ARG A 166 -14.98 -11.09 -6.60
C ARG A 166 -14.20 -9.80 -6.74
N ARG A 167 -13.55 -9.37 -5.65
CA ARG A 167 -12.77 -8.12 -5.64
C ARG A 167 -11.63 -8.20 -6.65
N THR A 168 -11.41 -7.12 -7.40
CA THR A 168 -10.55 -7.21 -8.57
C THR A 168 -9.90 -5.87 -8.92
N SER A 169 -8.61 -5.88 -9.18
CA SER A 169 -7.95 -4.92 -10.06
C SER A 169 -8.41 -5.13 -11.51
N VAL A 170 -7.89 -4.34 -12.47
CA VAL A 170 -8.24 -4.46 -13.90
C VAL A 170 -6.97 -4.33 -14.73
N ASP A 171 -6.64 -5.40 -15.46
CA ASP A 171 -5.44 -5.49 -16.30
C ASP A 171 -5.58 -4.76 -17.66
N ASP A 172 -4.49 -4.76 -18.42
CA ASP A 172 -4.40 -4.28 -19.81
C ASP A 172 -4.85 -2.83 -20.05
N GLN A 173 -4.68 -1.98 -19.04
CA GLN A 173 -5.01 -0.56 -19.08
C GLN A 173 -3.75 0.29 -19.35
N SER A 174 -3.63 0.82 -20.58
CA SER A 174 -2.57 1.76 -20.98
C SER A 174 -3.08 2.77 -22.02
N ASP A 175 -2.43 3.92 -22.12
CA ASP A 175 -2.60 4.90 -23.21
C ASP A 175 -1.30 5.16 -24.01
N GLY A 176 -0.25 4.36 -23.79
CA GLY A 176 1.07 4.54 -24.40
C GLY A 176 1.92 5.65 -23.79
N LYS A 177 1.45 6.30 -22.72
CA LYS A 177 2.20 7.23 -21.87
C LYS A 177 2.19 6.79 -20.40
N SER A 178 1.09 6.18 -19.96
CA SER A 178 0.95 5.55 -18.66
C SER A 178 0.24 4.21 -18.76
N THR A 179 0.51 3.35 -17.79
CA THR A 179 -0.05 2.01 -17.64
C THR A 179 -0.43 1.75 -16.18
N VAL A 180 -1.55 1.07 -15.95
CA VAL A 180 -1.93 0.59 -14.60
C VAL A 180 -1.29 -0.78 -14.35
N TRP A 181 -0.53 -0.88 -13.28
CA TRP A 181 0.09 -2.11 -12.78
C TRP A 181 -0.62 -2.53 -11.50
N THR A 182 -1.63 -3.41 -11.62
CA THR A 182 -2.54 -3.86 -10.53
C THR A 182 -3.30 -2.72 -9.84
N ASP A 183 -2.62 -1.96 -8.99
CA ASP A 183 -3.17 -0.83 -8.21
C ASP A 183 -2.44 0.50 -8.42
N THR A 184 -1.35 0.50 -9.19
CA THR A 184 -0.46 1.64 -9.37
C THR A 184 -0.53 2.14 -10.82
N LEU A 185 -1.04 3.36 -11.03
CA LEU A 185 -0.91 4.06 -12.31
C LEU A 185 0.51 4.61 -12.42
N ALA A 186 1.30 4.14 -13.37
CA ALA A 186 2.68 4.57 -13.57
C ALA A 186 2.88 5.21 -14.95
N ILE A 187 3.70 6.25 -15.01
CA ILE A 187 4.26 6.77 -16.26
C ILE A 187 5.21 5.71 -16.84
N ASP A 188 5.08 5.44 -18.13
CA ASP A 188 5.84 4.36 -18.78
C ASP A 188 7.32 4.73 -18.93
N ASP A 189 7.60 5.94 -19.43
CA ASP A 189 8.96 6.50 -19.50
C ASP A 189 9.07 7.87 -18.79
N ALA A 190 9.48 7.81 -17.51
CA ALA A 190 9.73 8.99 -16.69
C ALA A 190 10.95 9.82 -17.14
N SER A 191 11.85 9.28 -17.97
CA SER A 191 13.05 9.98 -18.42
C SER A 191 12.74 11.11 -19.43
N THR A 192 11.59 11.02 -20.09
CA THR A 192 11.03 12.07 -20.96
C THR A 192 10.66 13.37 -20.23
N GLY A 193 10.64 13.37 -18.89
CA GLY A 193 10.10 14.46 -18.08
C GLY A 193 8.57 14.51 -18.03
N LEU A 194 7.86 13.58 -18.69
CA LEU A 194 6.41 13.45 -18.56
C LEU A 194 6.04 13.09 -17.11
N ARG A 195 5.00 13.76 -16.58
CA ARG A 195 4.45 13.51 -15.24
C ARG A 195 2.94 13.63 -15.26
N LEU A 196 2.28 12.96 -14.34
CA LEU A 196 0.89 13.24 -13.96
C LEU A 196 0.86 14.56 -13.16
N ALA A 197 0.28 15.63 -13.71
CA ALA A 197 0.27 16.96 -13.09
C ALA A 197 -0.97 17.20 -12.20
N SER A 198 -2.09 16.57 -12.53
CA SER A 198 -3.35 16.67 -11.77
C SER A 198 -4.25 15.48 -12.05
N TYR A 199 -5.23 15.23 -11.18
CA TYR A 199 -6.22 14.17 -11.38
C TYR A 199 -7.63 14.54 -10.89
N ARG A 200 -8.61 13.77 -11.34
CA ARG A 200 -9.92 13.59 -10.71
C ARG A 200 -10.08 12.11 -10.36
N LEU A 201 -10.74 11.85 -9.23
CA LEU A 201 -11.22 10.52 -8.88
C LEU A 201 -12.71 10.41 -9.13
N ARG A 202 -13.16 9.23 -9.53
CA ARG A 202 -14.58 8.88 -9.63
C ARG A 202 -14.83 7.65 -8.78
N LEU A 203 -15.85 7.74 -7.93
CA LEU A 203 -16.45 6.61 -7.24
C LEU A 203 -17.79 6.30 -7.88
N THR A 204 -18.01 5.03 -8.20
CA THR A 204 -19.36 4.52 -8.47
C THR A 204 -19.73 3.53 -7.37
N LEU A 205 -20.83 3.82 -6.69
CA LEU A 205 -21.40 3.04 -5.60
C LEU A 205 -22.51 2.16 -6.16
N TYR A 206 -22.52 0.87 -5.84
CA TYR A 206 -23.48 -0.10 -6.35
C TYR A 206 -24.28 -0.77 -5.22
N ARG A 207 -25.55 -1.10 -5.50
CA ARG A 207 -26.40 -1.94 -4.65
C ARG A 207 -27.35 -2.82 -5.46
N LYS A 208 -27.83 -3.91 -4.86
CA LYS A 208 -28.87 -4.76 -5.47
C LYS A 208 -30.15 -3.93 -5.69
N PRO A 209 -30.82 -4.01 -6.86
CA PRO A 209 -32.02 -3.24 -7.17
C PRO A 209 -33.14 -3.43 -6.14
N GLY A 210 -33.91 -2.37 -5.87
CA GLY A 210 -35.01 -2.36 -4.91
C GLY A 210 -34.60 -2.41 -3.43
N THR A 211 -33.30 -2.57 -3.12
CA THR A 211 -32.83 -2.63 -1.73
C THR A 211 -32.57 -1.24 -1.13
N LYS A 212 -32.67 -1.14 0.20
CA LYS A 212 -32.23 0.06 0.96
C LYS A 212 -30.76 0.01 1.40
N ALA A 213 -30.06 -1.09 1.14
CA ALA A 213 -28.64 -1.21 1.43
C ALA A 213 -27.85 -0.14 0.68
N THR A 214 -26.76 0.36 1.26
CA THR A 214 -25.84 1.28 0.59
C THR A 214 -24.43 0.99 1.04
N PRO A 215 -23.44 0.99 0.12
CA PRO A 215 -22.07 1.14 0.54
C PRO A 215 -21.91 2.53 1.15
N THR A 216 -20.97 2.68 2.09
CA THR A 216 -20.59 3.97 2.67
C THR A 216 -19.09 4.14 2.59
N VAL A 217 -18.64 5.18 1.91
CA VAL A 217 -17.21 5.50 1.76
C VAL A 217 -16.87 6.69 2.63
N TRP A 218 -15.94 6.53 3.58
CA TRP A 218 -15.52 7.58 4.52
C TRP A 218 -14.23 8.29 4.11
N ARG A 219 -13.42 7.64 3.27
CA ARG A 219 -12.18 8.17 2.72
C ARG A 219 -12.07 7.76 1.26
N LEU A 220 -11.73 8.69 0.39
CA LEU A 220 -11.22 8.43 -0.95
C LEU A 220 -10.01 9.32 -1.15
N GLY A 221 -8.93 8.82 -1.73
CA GLY A 221 -7.80 9.65 -2.09
C GLY A 221 -6.85 8.99 -3.06
N ALA A 222 -5.84 9.74 -3.49
CA ALA A 222 -4.68 9.16 -4.13
C ALA A 222 -3.40 9.77 -3.58
N MET A 223 -2.41 8.90 -3.40
CA MET A 223 -1.01 9.29 -3.23
C MET A 223 -0.39 9.36 -4.63
N GLY A 224 0.16 10.51 -4.99
CA GLY A 224 1.01 10.68 -6.16
C GLY A 224 2.46 10.89 -5.70
N SER A 225 3.43 10.31 -6.42
CA SER A 225 4.84 10.45 -6.09
C SER A 225 5.75 10.54 -7.30
N ASP A 226 6.85 11.28 -7.15
CA ASP A 226 8.03 11.23 -8.02
C ASP A 226 9.29 11.04 -7.16
N VAL A 227 9.50 9.79 -6.72
CA VAL A 227 10.70 9.42 -5.94
C VAL A 227 11.84 9.13 -6.92
N PRO A 228 12.99 9.82 -6.83
CA PRO A 228 14.05 9.67 -7.81
C PRO A 228 14.68 8.28 -7.79
N ASP A 229 15.22 7.88 -8.94
CA ASP A 229 16.01 6.66 -9.11
C ASP A 229 17.26 6.70 -8.22
N ARG A 230 17.34 5.78 -7.25
CA ARG A 230 18.42 5.72 -6.26
C ARG A 230 18.63 4.29 -5.75
N PHE A 231 19.90 3.86 -5.69
CA PHE A 231 20.33 2.58 -5.11
C PHE A 231 20.59 2.67 -3.59
N THR A 232 20.91 3.88 -3.14
CA THR A 232 21.12 4.20 -1.73
C THR A 232 20.38 5.47 -1.35
N VAL A 233 20.21 5.69 -0.04
CA VAL A 233 19.58 6.89 0.52
C VAL A 233 20.50 7.57 1.55
N PRO A 234 20.33 8.86 1.85
CA PRO A 234 20.98 9.48 3.01
C PRO A 234 20.64 8.70 4.29
N ALA A 235 21.60 8.57 5.20
CA ALA A 235 21.35 7.93 6.49
C ALA A 235 20.66 8.91 7.45
N SER A 236 19.61 8.48 8.15
CA SER A 236 19.02 9.26 9.23
C SER A 236 19.69 8.97 10.58
N ALA A 237 19.95 10.01 11.36
CA ALA A 237 20.34 9.87 12.75
C ALA A 237 19.16 9.33 13.58
N PRO A 238 19.40 8.44 14.56
CA PRO A 238 18.36 7.91 15.42
C PRO A 238 17.87 8.96 16.43
N GLY A 239 16.55 9.08 16.58
CA GLY A 239 15.91 10.07 17.44
C GLY A 239 14.93 9.52 18.47
N LEU A 240 14.67 8.21 18.48
CA LEU A 240 13.66 7.57 19.31
C LEU A 240 14.11 6.18 19.80
N ALA A 241 13.84 5.88 21.07
CA ALA A 241 13.91 4.54 21.63
C ALA A 241 12.53 4.19 22.22
N LYS A 242 11.77 3.31 21.54
CA LYS A 242 10.39 2.97 21.90
C LYS A 242 9.95 1.72 21.14
N GLU A 243 9.22 0.81 21.80
CA GLU A 243 8.55 -0.32 21.16
C GLU A 243 7.04 -0.25 21.45
N LEU A 244 6.22 -0.50 20.43
CA LEU A 244 4.77 -0.61 20.53
C LEU A 244 4.38 -2.08 20.71
N ALA A 245 3.45 -2.35 21.62
CA ALA A 245 2.96 -3.71 21.92
C ALA A 245 2.00 -4.25 20.84
N VAL A 246 2.48 -4.32 19.60
CA VAL A 246 1.75 -4.87 18.45
C VAL A 246 1.78 -6.41 18.52
N PRO A 247 0.62 -7.10 18.39
CA PRO A 247 0.54 -8.55 18.26
C PRO A 247 1.48 -9.11 17.17
N ARG A 248 1.84 -10.39 17.30
CA ARG A 248 2.83 -11.05 16.45
C ARG A 248 2.19 -12.25 15.77
N TYR A 249 2.09 -12.20 14.46
CA TYR A 249 1.57 -13.29 13.63
C TYR A 249 2.59 -13.64 12.55
N SER A 250 2.85 -14.94 12.42
CA SER A 250 3.62 -15.54 11.36
C SER A 250 2.71 -15.85 10.18
N GLN A 251 3.19 -15.65 8.96
CA GLN A 251 2.54 -16.18 7.77
C GLN A 251 2.91 -17.66 7.54
N GLU A 252 4.12 -18.06 7.89
CA GLU A 252 4.68 -19.39 7.56
C GLU A 252 4.01 -20.54 8.33
N ILE A 253 3.32 -20.28 9.45
CA ILE A 253 2.49 -21.31 10.11
C ILE A 253 1.27 -21.73 9.26
N HIS A 254 0.89 -20.89 8.28
CA HIS A 254 -0.21 -21.14 7.35
C HIS A 254 0.26 -21.72 6.01
N LYS A 255 1.49 -22.24 5.93
CA LYS A 255 2.06 -22.77 4.70
C LYS A 255 1.15 -23.83 4.06
N GLY A 256 0.74 -23.61 2.80
CA GLY A 256 -0.19 -24.50 2.09
C GLY A 256 -1.64 -24.55 2.60
N GLN A 257 -2.03 -23.73 3.59
CA GLN A 257 -3.42 -23.58 4.02
C GLN A 257 -4.16 -22.62 3.07
N TYR A 258 -5.37 -22.97 2.63
CA TYR A 258 -6.14 -22.22 1.63
C TYR A 258 -5.34 -21.83 0.38
N PRO A 259 -4.82 -22.81 -0.40
CA PRO A 259 -3.99 -22.55 -1.56
C PRO A 259 -4.68 -21.71 -2.65
N GLU A 260 -6.01 -21.63 -2.65
CA GLU A 260 -6.79 -20.73 -3.51
C GLU A 260 -6.51 -19.23 -3.26
N TYR A 261 -5.92 -18.88 -2.12
CA TYR A 261 -5.50 -17.52 -1.79
C TYR A 261 -3.98 -17.39 -1.88
N ASP A 262 -3.42 -17.50 -3.08
CA ASP A 262 -1.97 -17.30 -3.35
C ASP A 262 -1.08 -18.37 -2.70
N ASN A 263 -1.46 -19.65 -2.86
CA ASN A 263 -0.78 -20.85 -2.34
C ASN A 263 -0.76 -21.00 -0.80
N GLY A 264 -1.22 -19.99 -0.05
CA GLY A 264 -1.31 -20.01 1.40
C GLY A 264 -0.33 -19.06 2.06
N GLY A 265 0.09 -19.40 3.28
CA GLY A 265 0.97 -18.59 4.13
C GLY A 265 2.21 -18.04 3.44
N GLU A 266 2.76 -18.74 2.44
CA GLU A 266 3.92 -18.33 1.65
C GLU A 266 3.84 -16.91 1.06
N ALA A 267 2.64 -16.40 0.78
CA ALA A 267 2.42 -15.08 0.18
C ALA A 267 1.64 -14.08 1.07
N TRP A 268 1.36 -14.43 2.33
CA TRP A 268 0.46 -13.66 3.20
C TRP A 268 1.13 -12.55 4.04
N CYS A 269 2.32 -12.08 3.67
CA CYS A 269 3.03 -11.04 4.42
C CYS A 269 2.19 -9.75 4.65
N SER A 270 1.42 -9.36 3.63
CA SER A 270 0.57 -8.17 3.65
C SER A 270 -0.67 -8.30 4.54
N PRO A 271 -1.55 -9.33 4.38
CA PRO A 271 -2.68 -9.54 5.29
C PRO A 271 -2.23 -9.84 6.73
N THR A 272 -1.15 -10.59 6.92
CA THR A 272 -0.61 -10.89 8.27
C THR A 272 -0.16 -9.61 8.98
N SER A 273 0.63 -8.76 8.29
CA SER A 273 1.01 -7.43 8.80
C SER A 273 -0.19 -6.54 9.06
N SER A 274 -1.20 -6.59 8.19
CA SER A 274 -2.42 -5.82 8.33
C SER A 274 -3.18 -6.21 9.59
N GLN A 275 -3.33 -7.50 9.85
CA GLN A 275 -4.04 -8.02 11.02
C GLN A 275 -3.31 -7.69 12.32
N MET A 276 -1.97 -7.74 12.34
CA MET A 276 -1.16 -7.32 13.49
C MET A 276 -1.48 -5.86 13.93
N ILE A 277 -1.57 -4.91 13.00
CA ILE A 277 -1.91 -3.51 13.35
C ILE A 277 -3.40 -3.34 13.65
N VAL A 278 -4.30 -4.04 12.95
CA VAL A 278 -5.74 -4.00 13.24
C VAL A 278 -6.01 -4.38 14.70
N GLU A 279 -5.39 -5.45 15.20
CA GLU A 279 -5.56 -5.89 16.59
C GLU A 279 -4.82 -5.03 17.63
N TYR A 280 -3.69 -4.43 17.27
CA TYR A 280 -3.04 -3.42 18.11
C TYR A 280 -3.98 -2.25 18.44
N TRP A 281 -4.85 -1.87 17.50
CA TRP A 281 -5.90 -0.87 17.71
C TRP A 281 -7.21 -1.44 18.31
N GLY A 282 -7.23 -2.71 18.70
CA GLY A 282 -8.40 -3.38 19.28
C GLY A 282 -9.44 -3.87 18.27
N GLY A 283 -9.16 -3.80 16.97
CA GLY A 283 -10.00 -4.41 15.95
C GLY A 283 -9.89 -5.93 16.03
N ARG A 284 -10.99 -6.60 16.39
CA ARG A 284 -11.07 -8.07 16.47
C ARG A 284 -12.23 -8.59 15.63
N LEU A 285 -12.01 -9.74 15.02
CA LEU A 285 -13.07 -10.51 14.37
C LEU A 285 -13.89 -11.23 15.45
N THR A 286 -15.17 -11.44 15.18
CA THR A 286 -16.05 -12.28 16.01
C THR A 286 -15.93 -13.74 15.58
N ASP A 287 -16.25 -14.68 16.47
CA ASP A 287 -16.23 -16.12 16.19
C ASP A 287 -17.04 -16.44 14.91
N GLY A 288 -18.25 -15.87 14.77
CA GLY A 288 -19.08 -16.01 13.56
C GLY A 288 -18.51 -15.42 12.26
N GLN A 289 -17.45 -14.62 12.31
CA GLN A 289 -16.67 -14.21 11.13
C GLN A 289 -15.50 -15.15 10.82
N LEU A 290 -15.13 -16.00 11.79
CA LEU A 290 -14.07 -16.99 11.73
C LEU A 290 -14.62 -18.42 11.51
N ASP A 291 -15.91 -18.68 11.72
CA ASP A 291 -16.61 -19.97 11.49
C ASP A 291 -16.33 -20.66 10.13
N TRP A 292 -15.88 -19.91 9.12
CA TRP A 292 -15.52 -20.48 7.81
C TRP A 292 -14.11 -21.08 7.78
N VAL A 293 -13.27 -20.75 8.76
CA VAL A 293 -11.89 -21.22 8.89
C VAL A 293 -11.88 -22.58 9.58
N ASP A 294 -11.05 -23.49 9.09
CA ASP A 294 -10.85 -24.81 9.67
C ASP A 294 -10.33 -24.66 11.11
N PRO A 295 -11.03 -25.20 12.12
CA PRO A 295 -10.66 -25.04 13.52
C PRO A 295 -9.34 -25.75 13.89
N ALA A 296 -8.75 -26.56 13.00
CA ALA A 296 -7.42 -27.11 13.18
C ALA A 296 -6.29 -26.08 12.90
N TYR A 297 -6.60 -24.96 12.22
CA TYR A 297 -5.61 -23.93 11.94
C TYR A 297 -5.52 -22.92 13.09
N ALA A 298 -4.29 -22.68 13.55
CA ALA A 298 -3.97 -21.55 14.42
C ALA A 298 -4.24 -20.22 13.69
N ASP A 299 -4.35 -19.13 14.44
CA ASP A 299 -4.50 -17.76 13.92
C ASP A 299 -5.53 -17.58 12.77
N PRO A 300 -6.79 -18.01 12.96
CA PRO A 300 -7.82 -17.95 11.91
C PRO A 300 -8.09 -16.52 11.40
N GLN A 301 -7.75 -15.50 12.18
CA GLN A 301 -7.76 -14.09 11.77
C GLN A 301 -6.82 -13.78 10.59
N VAL A 302 -5.71 -14.51 10.44
CA VAL A 302 -4.77 -14.34 9.32
C VAL A 302 -5.35 -14.96 8.05
N CYS A 303 -5.94 -16.16 8.13
CA CYS A 303 -6.72 -16.76 7.04
C CYS A 303 -7.87 -15.85 6.60
N HIS A 304 -8.57 -15.22 7.55
CA HIS A 304 -9.59 -14.22 7.29
C HIS A 304 -9.02 -12.99 6.58
N ALA A 305 -7.91 -12.43 7.05
CA ALA A 305 -7.26 -11.29 6.41
C ALA A 305 -6.81 -11.61 4.97
N ALA A 306 -6.26 -12.81 4.71
CA ALA A 306 -5.88 -13.25 3.38
C ALA A 306 -7.08 -13.28 2.42
N ARG A 307 -8.13 -14.06 2.75
CA ARG A 307 -9.35 -14.13 1.94
C ARG A 307 -9.99 -12.76 1.69
N PHE A 308 -9.99 -11.87 2.69
CA PHE A 308 -10.65 -10.58 2.59
C PHE A 308 -9.80 -9.49 1.90
N THR A 309 -8.51 -9.75 1.64
CA THR A 309 -7.61 -8.88 0.87
C THR A 309 -7.25 -9.41 -0.52
N TYR A 310 -7.45 -10.71 -0.79
CA TYR A 310 -7.13 -11.39 -2.05
C TYR A 310 -7.76 -10.75 -3.30
N ASP A 311 -6.94 -10.24 -4.20
CA ASP A 311 -7.34 -9.68 -5.48
C ASP A 311 -7.40 -10.78 -6.55
N TYR A 312 -8.60 -11.03 -7.10
CA TYR A 312 -8.86 -12.16 -7.99
C TYR A 312 -8.28 -12.01 -9.41
N GLN A 313 -7.98 -10.79 -9.87
CA GLN A 313 -7.28 -10.60 -11.16
C GLN A 313 -5.77 -10.76 -11.00
N TYR A 314 -5.25 -10.15 -9.95
CA TYR A 314 -3.83 -10.24 -9.58
C TYR A 314 -3.43 -11.65 -9.08
N ALA A 315 -4.42 -12.42 -8.60
CA ALA A 315 -4.26 -13.72 -7.96
C ALA A 315 -3.40 -13.69 -6.67
N GLY A 316 -3.41 -12.57 -5.93
CA GLY A 316 -2.55 -12.38 -4.76
C GLY A 316 -3.12 -11.46 -3.67
N CYS A 317 -2.54 -11.54 -2.46
CA CYS A 317 -2.96 -10.74 -1.29
C CYS A 317 -2.21 -9.38 -1.15
N GLY A 318 -1.29 -9.08 -2.07
CA GLY A 318 -0.38 -7.92 -1.99
C GLY A 318 -0.94 -6.54 -2.39
N ASN A 319 -2.17 -6.46 -2.90
CA ASN A 319 -2.78 -5.22 -3.43
C ASN A 319 -2.87 -4.11 -2.35
N TRP A 320 -2.26 -2.93 -2.59
CA TRP A 320 -2.09 -1.89 -1.57
C TRP A 320 -3.42 -1.28 -1.10
N PRO A 321 -4.31 -0.81 -2.00
CA PRO A 321 -5.63 -0.34 -1.61
C PRO A 321 -6.49 -1.40 -0.90
N PHE A 322 -6.36 -2.69 -1.24
CA PHE A 322 -7.24 -3.72 -0.70
C PHE A 322 -6.94 -4.01 0.77
N ASN A 323 -5.67 -4.08 1.15
CA ASN A 323 -5.24 -4.20 2.56
C ASN A 323 -5.67 -2.97 3.38
N ALA A 324 -5.43 -1.75 2.87
CA ALA A 324 -5.85 -0.52 3.53
C ALA A 324 -7.38 -0.38 3.68
N ALA A 325 -8.14 -0.87 2.69
CA ALA A 325 -9.60 -0.89 2.74
C ALA A 325 -10.14 -2.00 3.67
N TYR A 326 -9.47 -3.16 3.75
CA TYR A 326 -9.78 -4.23 4.71
C TYR A 326 -9.65 -3.75 6.15
N ALA A 327 -8.51 -3.14 6.51
CA ALA A 327 -8.31 -2.57 7.86
C ALA A 327 -9.38 -1.51 8.22
N ALA A 328 -9.85 -0.77 7.22
CA ALA A 328 -10.93 0.20 7.40
C ALA A 328 -12.35 -0.39 7.52
N THR A 329 -12.54 -1.71 7.33
CA THR A 329 -13.83 -2.39 7.62
C THR A 329 -14.08 -2.56 9.12
N PHE A 330 -13.00 -2.58 9.93
CA PHE A 330 -13.08 -2.65 11.38
C PHE A 330 -13.62 -1.35 11.97
N LYS A 331 -14.34 -1.48 13.08
CA LYS A 331 -14.98 -0.34 13.76
C LYS A 331 -13.91 0.66 14.20
N ASP A 332 -14.20 1.94 13.99
CA ASP A 332 -13.37 3.07 14.41
C ASP A 332 -11.91 3.04 13.93
N LEU A 333 -11.62 2.28 12.86
CA LEU A 333 -10.32 2.23 12.17
C LEU A 333 -10.36 2.86 10.78
N GLN A 334 -9.22 3.38 10.35
CA GLN A 334 -8.96 3.86 8.99
C GLN A 334 -7.54 3.52 8.54
N GLY A 335 -7.36 3.37 7.23
CA GLY A 335 -6.09 3.00 6.61
C GLY A 335 -5.70 3.86 5.43
N VAL A 336 -4.40 4.05 5.22
CA VAL A 336 -3.85 4.85 4.12
C VAL A 336 -2.69 4.10 3.47
N VAL A 337 -2.56 4.22 2.15
CA VAL A 337 -1.31 3.93 1.43
C VAL A 337 -0.56 5.25 1.28
N THR A 338 0.72 5.27 1.59
CA THR A 338 1.58 6.44 1.37
C THR A 338 3.04 6.04 1.19
N ARG A 339 3.91 7.01 0.89
CA ARG A 339 5.37 6.84 0.90
C ARG A 339 5.97 7.74 1.98
N LEU A 340 6.94 7.23 2.73
CA LEU A 340 7.75 7.99 3.68
C LEU A 340 9.16 8.18 3.12
N GLY A 341 9.82 9.29 3.46
CA GLY A 341 11.11 9.70 2.93
C GLY A 341 12.32 9.35 3.79
N SER A 342 12.14 8.98 5.06
CA SER A 342 13.20 8.69 6.04
C SER A 342 12.71 7.83 7.21
N LEU A 343 13.60 7.21 7.98
CA LEU A 343 13.21 6.64 9.28
C LEU A 343 12.81 7.73 10.30
N THR A 344 13.27 8.99 10.19
CA THR A 344 12.85 10.09 11.08
C THR A 344 11.35 10.41 10.95
N GLU A 345 10.78 10.28 9.75
CA GLU A 345 9.33 10.36 9.56
C GLU A 345 8.59 9.18 10.22
N LEU A 346 9.19 7.98 10.19
CA LEU A 346 8.64 6.80 10.85
C LEU A 346 8.75 6.89 12.39
N GLU A 347 9.87 7.37 12.93
CA GLU A 347 10.04 7.70 14.36
C GLU A 347 8.97 8.68 14.83
N THR A 348 8.62 9.69 14.00
CA THR A 348 7.55 10.65 14.31
C THR A 348 6.18 9.95 14.51
N LEU A 349 5.90 8.90 13.72
CA LEU A 349 4.68 8.11 13.81
C LEU A 349 4.70 7.15 15.01
N ILE A 350 5.81 6.43 15.22
CA ILE A 350 6.01 5.52 16.36
C ILE A 350 5.96 6.28 17.69
N ALA A 351 6.53 7.49 17.76
CA ALA A 351 6.42 8.39 18.91
C ALA A 351 4.94 8.68 19.25
N ALA A 352 4.10 8.95 18.25
CA ALA A 352 2.65 9.12 18.38
C ALA A 352 1.85 7.81 18.56
N GLY A 353 2.52 6.66 18.59
CA GLY A 353 1.91 5.33 18.80
C GLY A 353 1.31 4.71 17.55
N ILE A 354 1.72 5.13 16.36
CA ILE A 354 1.25 4.63 15.07
C ILE A 354 2.33 3.71 14.48
N PRO A 355 2.14 2.37 14.49
CA PRO A 355 3.00 1.45 13.73
C PRO A 355 2.78 1.60 12.23
N ALA A 356 3.76 1.16 11.43
CA ALA A 356 3.69 1.22 9.96
C ALA A 356 4.07 -0.13 9.34
N ILE A 357 3.43 -0.46 8.23
CA ILE A 357 3.76 -1.67 7.45
C ILE A 357 4.63 -1.23 6.28
N THR A 358 5.91 -1.57 6.32
CA THR A 358 6.92 -1.16 5.34
C THR A 358 7.12 -2.25 4.29
N SER A 359 7.15 -1.85 3.01
CA SER A 359 7.53 -2.71 1.90
C SER A 359 9.04 -2.90 1.83
N GLN A 360 9.53 -4.13 1.62
CA GLN A 360 10.93 -4.46 1.58
C GLN A 360 11.33 -5.27 0.34
N SER A 361 12.51 -4.99 -0.21
CA SER A 361 13.11 -5.75 -1.32
C SER A 361 14.64 -5.78 -1.20
N PHE A 362 15.19 -6.98 -0.97
CA PHE A 362 16.59 -7.17 -0.56
C PHE A 362 17.14 -8.55 -0.96
N LEU A 363 18.44 -8.64 -1.21
CA LEU A 363 19.20 -9.89 -1.20
C LEU A 363 19.48 -10.30 0.25
N LYS A 364 19.74 -11.59 0.49
CA LYS A 364 19.92 -12.14 1.84
C LYS A 364 21.07 -11.49 2.62
N GLU A 365 22.04 -10.98 1.89
CA GLU A 365 23.26 -10.33 2.37
C GLU A 365 23.05 -8.84 2.70
N GLU A 366 21.93 -8.24 2.27
CA GLU A 366 21.63 -6.81 2.45
C GLU A 366 20.85 -6.49 3.75
N LEU A 367 20.37 -7.51 4.47
CA LEU A 367 19.66 -7.34 5.75
C LEU A 367 20.13 -8.39 6.78
N THR A 368 21.06 -7.98 7.63
CA THR A 368 21.65 -8.83 8.67
C THR A 368 20.57 -9.34 9.62
N GLY A 369 20.57 -10.65 9.90
CA GLY A 369 19.63 -11.28 10.83
C GLY A 369 18.27 -11.66 10.23
N ALA A 370 17.98 -11.32 8.97
CA ALA A 370 16.76 -11.78 8.30
C ALA A 370 16.81 -13.28 8.01
N GLY A 371 17.90 -13.74 7.38
CA GLY A 371 18.18 -15.14 7.05
C GLY A 371 17.71 -15.58 5.65
N TYR A 372 16.98 -14.73 4.94
CA TYR A 372 16.43 -14.93 3.61
C TYR A 372 16.59 -13.66 2.77
N GLY A 373 16.32 -13.75 1.46
CA GLY A 373 16.20 -12.60 0.57
C GLY A 373 14.84 -12.60 -0.12
N THR A 374 14.36 -11.45 -0.56
CA THR A 374 13.06 -11.30 -1.19
C THR A 374 13.04 -10.19 -2.24
N ALA A 375 12.24 -10.37 -3.28
CA ALA A 375 11.97 -9.30 -4.24
C ALA A 375 10.80 -8.40 -3.81
N GLY A 376 9.96 -8.84 -2.86
CA GLY A 376 8.89 -8.05 -2.25
C GLY A 376 8.37 -8.73 -0.98
N HIS A 377 8.34 -8.02 0.14
CA HIS A 377 7.87 -8.53 1.43
C HIS A 377 7.38 -7.40 2.32
N LEU A 378 6.37 -7.64 3.17
CA LEU A 378 5.88 -6.63 4.11
C LEU A 378 6.31 -6.97 5.54
N MET A 379 6.84 -5.97 6.24
CA MET A 379 7.18 -6.05 7.66
C MET A 379 6.45 -4.96 8.43
N THR A 380 6.02 -5.24 9.65
CA THR A 380 5.41 -4.22 10.52
C THR A 380 6.47 -3.61 11.43
N VAL A 381 6.85 -2.35 11.21
CA VAL A 381 7.73 -1.62 12.13
C VAL A 381 6.94 -1.22 13.36
N VAL A 382 7.42 -1.68 14.52
CA VAL A 382 6.79 -1.49 15.83
C VAL A 382 7.61 -0.60 16.75
N GLY A 383 8.88 -0.33 16.42
CA GLY A 383 9.74 0.39 17.32
C GLY A 383 11.16 0.64 16.84
N PHE A 384 11.95 1.21 17.75
CA PHE A 384 13.38 1.46 17.63
C PHE A 384 14.08 1.17 18.97
N THR A 385 15.28 0.59 18.92
CA THR A 385 16.11 0.33 20.11
C THR A 385 16.77 1.60 20.65
N ALA A 386 17.48 1.51 21.78
CA ALA A 386 18.29 2.62 22.30
C ALA A 386 19.39 3.06 21.32
N ASP A 387 19.99 2.11 20.60
CA ASP A 387 21.01 2.36 19.57
C ASP A 387 20.39 2.81 18.23
N GLY A 388 19.06 2.87 18.13
CA GLY A 388 18.34 3.35 16.96
C GLY A 388 18.05 2.32 15.87
N ASP A 389 18.32 1.04 16.14
CA ASP A 389 18.00 -0.08 15.25
C ASP A 389 16.49 -0.34 15.19
N VAL A 390 16.02 -0.81 14.04
CA VAL A 390 14.59 -0.95 13.74
C VAL A 390 14.05 -2.22 14.38
N ILE A 391 13.01 -2.09 15.21
CA ILE A 391 12.27 -3.22 15.75
C ILE A 391 11.07 -3.48 14.83
N ALA A 392 11.05 -4.65 14.20
CA ALA A 392 10.03 -5.05 13.25
C ALA A 392 9.42 -6.41 13.61
N ASN A 393 8.10 -6.51 13.53
CA ASN A 393 7.39 -7.77 13.43
C ASN A 393 7.46 -8.22 11.96
N ASP A 394 8.30 -9.21 11.70
CA ASP A 394 8.54 -9.82 10.40
C ASP A 394 7.75 -11.14 10.27
N PRO A 395 6.66 -11.15 9.48
CA PRO A 395 5.77 -12.30 9.39
C PRO A 395 6.43 -13.53 8.73
N PHE A 396 7.54 -13.37 8.01
CA PHE A 396 8.31 -14.49 7.43
C PHE A 396 9.21 -15.13 8.50
N SER A 397 8.58 -15.73 9.50
CA SER A 397 9.22 -16.32 10.68
C SER A 397 8.54 -17.65 11.02
N ALA A 398 9.30 -18.65 11.47
CA ALA A 398 8.79 -20.02 11.65
C ALA A 398 7.67 -20.19 12.72
N SER A 399 7.51 -19.21 13.62
CA SER A 399 6.42 -19.14 14.60
C SER A 399 6.18 -17.69 15.03
N ASN A 400 5.09 -17.44 15.75
CA ASN A 400 4.71 -16.11 16.26
C ASN A 400 5.76 -15.51 17.21
N GLU A 401 6.45 -16.34 17.98
CA GLU A 401 7.50 -15.92 18.91
C GLU A 401 8.71 -15.35 18.14
N ALA A 402 9.03 -15.96 16.99
CA ALA A 402 10.17 -15.59 16.14
C ALA A 402 9.94 -14.35 15.24
N VAL A 403 8.70 -13.85 15.19
CA VAL A 403 8.30 -12.69 14.36
C VAL A 403 9.02 -11.40 14.75
N ARG A 404 9.30 -11.17 16.04
CA ARG A 404 9.99 -9.93 16.46
C ARG A 404 11.48 -10.00 16.12
N ARG A 405 11.92 -9.18 15.17
CA ARG A 405 13.32 -8.98 14.79
C ARG A 405 13.80 -7.59 15.16
N VAL A 406 15.12 -7.46 15.31
CA VAL A 406 15.81 -6.16 15.39
C VAL A 406 16.76 -6.11 14.20
N TYR A 407 16.61 -5.09 13.37
CA TYR A 407 17.36 -4.90 12.14
C TYR A 407 18.22 -3.65 12.21
N ARG A 408 19.47 -3.77 11.74
CA ARG A 408 20.43 -2.66 11.69
C ARG A 408 19.82 -1.47 10.95
N ARG A 409 19.79 -0.31 11.59
CA ARG A 409 19.12 0.91 11.10
C ARG A 409 19.47 1.20 9.64
N ARG A 410 20.76 1.21 9.32
CA ARG A 410 21.28 1.60 8.02
C ARG A 410 20.88 0.62 6.91
N GLU A 411 20.91 -0.67 7.20
CA GLU A 411 20.54 -1.74 6.26
C GLU A 411 19.05 -1.63 5.94
N PHE A 412 18.20 -1.62 6.98
CA PHE A 412 16.74 -1.50 6.85
C PHE A 412 16.30 -0.21 6.13
N GLU A 413 16.87 0.93 6.50
CA GLU A 413 16.57 2.22 5.86
C GLU A 413 16.88 2.20 4.37
N ASN A 414 18.03 1.62 4.00
CA ASN A 414 18.46 1.59 2.61
C ASN A 414 17.58 0.67 1.76
N ILE A 415 17.23 -0.53 2.25
CA ILE A 415 16.41 -1.47 1.48
C ILE A 415 14.96 -0.98 1.30
N TRP A 416 14.42 -0.24 2.27
CA TRP A 416 13.05 0.31 2.24
C TRP A 416 12.91 1.53 1.33
N LEU A 417 13.85 2.48 1.44
CA LEU A 417 13.71 3.80 0.83
C LEU A 417 14.30 3.91 -0.58
N ARG A 418 15.18 2.98 -0.99
CA ARG A 418 15.72 2.93 -2.36
C ARG A 418 14.65 2.59 -3.39
N THR A 419 14.79 3.11 -4.60
CA THR A 419 13.90 2.86 -5.75
C THR A 419 14.53 1.93 -6.79
N LYS A 420 15.86 1.70 -6.71
CA LYS A 420 16.59 0.69 -7.48
C LYS A 420 17.39 -0.22 -6.55
N ARG A 421 17.64 -1.43 -7.01
CA ARG A 421 18.61 -2.37 -6.44
C ARG A 421 19.20 -3.26 -7.52
N TYR A 422 20.26 -3.99 -7.20
CA TYR A 422 20.66 -5.14 -8.00
C TYR A 422 19.94 -6.40 -7.49
N ASN A 423 19.50 -7.26 -8.42
CA ASN A 423 18.99 -8.59 -8.09
C ASN A 423 20.13 -9.62 -8.06
N ALA A 424 19.83 -10.88 -7.73
CA ALA A 424 20.82 -11.95 -7.62
C ALA A 424 21.59 -12.25 -8.94
N SER A 425 21.08 -11.79 -10.08
CA SER A 425 21.74 -11.88 -11.40
C SER A 425 22.55 -10.62 -11.78
N GLY A 426 22.74 -9.67 -10.86
CA GLY A 426 23.40 -8.39 -11.13
C GLY A 426 22.60 -7.40 -11.98
N LYS A 427 21.33 -7.70 -12.30
CA LYS A 427 20.47 -6.79 -13.08
C LYS A 427 19.79 -5.76 -12.18
N VAL A 428 19.62 -4.55 -12.69
CA VAL A 428 18.85 -3.51 -12.01
C VAL A 428 17.38 -3.94 -11.91
N ALA A 429 16.83 -3.87 -10.71
CA ALA A 429 15.45 -4.14 -10.36
C ALA A 429 14.89 -2.99 -9.50
N SER A 430 13.57 -2.91 -9.39
CA SER A 430 12.91 -1.91 -8.54
C SER A 430 13.16 -2.17 -7.05
N GLY A 431 13.41 -1.10 -6.32
CA GLY A 431 13.23 -1.02 -4.86
C GLY A 431 11.86 -0.46 -4.52
N THR A 432 11.53 -0.40 -3.23
CA THR A 432 10.17 -0.10 -2.76
C THR A 432 9.88 1.39 -2.60
N GLY A 433 10.90 2.25 -2.58
CA GLY A 433 10.76 3.72 -2.59
C GLY A 433 9.98 4.28 -1.39
N GLY A 434 10.08 3.65 -0.22
CA GLY A 434 9.43 4.09 1.01
C GLY A 434 7.93 3.85 1.12
N ILE A 435 7.31 3.06 0.22
CA ILE A 435 5.89 2.76 0.29
C ILE A 435 5.54 1.98 1.58
N CYS A 436 4.41 2.34 2.18
CA CYS A 436 3.91 1.76 3.42
C CYS A 436 2.39 1.87 3.58
N TYR A 437 1.84 1.06 4.48
CA TYR A 437 0.53 1.30 5.08
C TYR A 437 0.68 2.00 6.44
N LEU A 438 -0.20 2.98 6.71
CA LEU A 438 -0.45 3.48 8.06
C LEU A 438 -1.92 3.24 8.40
N TYR A 439 -2.18 2.48 9.48
CA TYR A 439 -3.53 2.30 10.03
C TYR A 439 -3.60 2.96 11.40
N PHE A 440 -4.69 3.67 11.66
CA PHE A 440 -4.88 4.48 12.87
C PHE A 440 -6.38 4.69 13.15
N PRO A 441 -6.75 5.15 14.36
CA PRO A 441 -8.14 5.40 14.71
C PRO A 441 -8.84 6.37 13.76
N ALA A 442 -10.15 6.18 13.54
CA ALA A 442 -11.02 7.10 12.81
C ALA A 442 -11.07 8.50 13.46
N HIS A 443 -10.79 8.57 14.76
CA HIS A 443 -10.69 9.80 15.55
C HIS A 443 -9.32 9.88 16.23
N PRO A 444 -8.25 10.17 15.48
CA PRO A 444 -6.88 10.20 16.01
C PRO A 444 -6.71 11.33 17.04
N SER A 445 -5.87 11.12 18.06
CA SER A 445 -5.54 12.10 19.10
C SER A 445 -4.83 13.33 18.53
N ALA A 446 -4.73 14.42 19.28
CA ALA A 446 -4.02 15.63 18.82
C ALA A 446 -2.55 15.37 18.43
N ALA A 447 -1.85 14.50 19.18
CA ALA A 447 -0.49 14.07 18.87
C ALA A 447 -0.43 13.23 17.58
N GLN A 448 -1.36 12.29 17.39
CA GLN A 448 -1.47 11.48 16.18
C GLN A 448 -1.78 12.33 14.95
N ARG A 449 -2.71 13.30 15.05
CA ARG A 449 -3.01 14.26 13.98
C ARG A 449 -1.78 15.07 13.58
N LYS A 450 -0.98 15.53 14.56
CA LYS A 450 0.27 16.26 14.29
C LYS A 450 1.29 15.37 13.57
N ALA A 451 1.48 14.12 14.01
CA ALA A 451 2.41 13.18 13.39
C ALA A 451 2.00 12.81 11.96
N LEU A 452 0.71 12.50 11.74
CA LEU A 452 0.18 12.20 10.41
C LEU A 452 0.30 13.39 9.46
N ALA A 453 0.00 14.61 9.91
CA ALA A 453 0.18 15.82 9.11
C ALA A 453 1.66 16.12 8.78
N ALA A 454 2.59 15.80 9.69
CA ALA A 454 4.03 15.95 9.46
C ALA A 454 4.52 15.08 8.30
N VAL A 455 3.95 13.88 8.13
CA VAL A 455 4.23 12.97 6.98
C VAL A 455 3.26 13.14 5.81
N GLY A 456 2.52 14.26 5.76
CA GLY A 456 1.63 14.60 4.64
C GLY A 456 0.31 13.83 4.59
N VAL A 457 -0.04 13.06 5.62
CA VAL A 457 -1.31 12.32 5.68
C VAL A 457 -2.42 13.19 6.26
N ARG A 458 -3.43 13.47 5.43
CA ARG A 458 -4.67 14.12 5.85
C ARG A 458 -5.58 13.16 6.63
N VAL A 459 -6.13 13.70 7.72
CA VAL A 459 -7.04 13.12 8.72
C VAL A 459 -8.35 13.89 8.77
#